data_AF-A0A3B8J7L2-F1
#
_entry.id   AF-A0A3B8J7L2-F1
#
_cell.length_a   1.000
_cell.length_b   1.000
_cell.length_c   1.000
_cell.angle_alpha   90.00
_cell.angle_beta   90.00
_cell.angle_gamma   90.00
#
_symmetry.space_group_name_H-M   'P 1'
#
loop_
_entity.id
_entity.type
_entity.pdbx_description
1 polymer ?
#
loop_
_entity_poly.entity_id
_entity_poly.type
_entity_poly.pdbx_seq_one_letter_code
_entity_poly.pdbx_strand_id
1 'polypeptide(L)'
;MDDSISLALFFQQRVYNTVKHAEYIGQVEVGFRWDDTFGNEYIKVEYLVSVNDCFSSQAEKEQETINATFTGSPFFIYSISTHRQRYPQDEGLTFVSFQATYNSLAAYVVAELSNALDAEVPIKVKSAQNWPKANLAKQYYSYLDRFAQNRYYWGWRDIETESQQLESLFELTQLHAKRMLRQPKRILVKEESLLSYTSISRVTLRGILLKQQIPVRWVSEYLLKGLIILGPSLIEGCITILQDPGEKWYWDECEELLEILYYDFFPKALEKLT
;
A
#
# COMPACT_ATOMS: atom_id res chain seq x y z
N MET A 1 -15.32 16.89 -13.74
CA MET A 1 -16.35 16.25 -12.90
C MET A 1 -15.58 15.41 -11.91
N ASP A 2 -15.84 15.53 -10.61
CA ASP A 2 -15.05 14.83 -9.57
C ASP A 2 -15.18 13.31 -9.78
N ASP A 3 -14.05 12.61 -9.94
CA ASP A 3 -14.00 11.16 -10.14
C ASP A 3 -14.73 10.40 -9.01
N SER A 4 -14.86 11.01 -7.83
CA SER A 4 -15.66 10.51 -6.71
C SER A 4 -17.15 10.42 -7.03
N ILE A 5 -17.72 11.42 -7.71
CA ILE A 5 -19.14 11.44 -8.10
C ILE A 5 -19.38 10.40 -9.20
N SER A 6 -18.49 10.34 -10.18
CA SER A 6 -18.58 9.36 -11.27
C SER A 6 -18.47 7.92 -10.74
N LEU A 7 -17.62 7.69 -9.73
CA LEU A 7 -17.51 6.41 -9.04
C LEU A 7 -18.79 6.05 -8.28
N ALA A 8 -19.41 7.03 -7.61
CA ALA A 8 -20.70 6.81 -6.93
C ALA A 8 -21.81 6.43 -7.92
N LEU A 9 -21.90 7.13 -9.05
CA LEU A 9 -22.85 6.81 -10.13
C LEU A 9 -22.61 5.41 -10.70
N PHE A 10 -21.34 5.01 -10.87
CA PHE A 10 -20.97 3.67 -11.30
C PHE A 10 -21.52 2.61 -10.33
N PHE A 11 -21.29 2.75 -9.02
CA PHE A 11 -21.82 1.81 -8.03
C PHE A 11 -23.34 1.83 -7.95
N GLN A 12 -23.95 3.01 -7.97
CA GLN A 12 -25.40 3.16 -7.90
C GLN A 12 -26.11 2.39 -9.01
N GLN A 13 -25.65 2.56 -10.27
CA GLN A 13 -26.24 1.89 -11.41
C GLN A 13 -26.09 0.36 -11.32
N ARG A 14 -24.91 -0.11 -10.88
CA ARG A 14 -24.62 -1.54 -10.75
C ARG A 14 -25.43 -2.19 -9.63
N VAL A 15 -25.55 -1.55 -8.48
CA VAL A 15 -26.41 -2.01 -7.38
C VAL A 15 -27.86 -2.06 -7.83
N TYR A 16 -28.37 -0.99 -8.45
CA TYR A 16 -29.75 -0.96 -8.96
C TYR A 16 -30.05 -2.13 -9.91
N ASN A 17 -29.16 -2.40 -10.86
CA ASN A 17 -29.35 -3.52 -11.80
C ASN A 17 -29.24 -4.88 -11.11
N THR A 18 -28.37 -5.02 -10.10
CA THR A 18 -28.23 -6.25 -9.31
C THR A 18 -29.49 -6.52 -8.50
N VAL A 19 -30.03 -5.51 -7.81
CA VAL A 19 -31.27 -5.59 -7.02
C VAL A 19 -32.46 -5.94 -7.91
N LYS A 20 -32.57 -5.31 -9.09
CA LYS A 20 -33.64 -5.58 -10.05
C LYS A 20 -33.70 -7.06 -10.48
N HIS A 21 -32.56 -7.75 -10.49
CA HIS A 21 -32.40 -9.12 -10.95
C HIS A 21 -31.93 -10.06 -9.82
N ALA A 22 -32.26 -9.74 -8.56
CA ALA A 22 -31.77 -10.41 -7.36
C ALA A 22 -31.90 -11.94 -7.40
N GLU A 23 -33.03 -12.45 -7.90
CA GLU A 23 -33.34 -13.89 -8.01
C GLU A 23 -32.35 -14.70 -8.87
N TYR A 24 -31.60 -14.02 -9.74
CA TYR A 24 -30.61 -14.63 -10.64
C TYR A 24 -29.18 -14.51 -10.14
N ILE A 25 -28.94 -13.81 -9.03
CA ILE A 25 -27.60 -13.49 -8.54
C ILE A 25 -27.07 -14.63 -7.66
N GLY A 26 -25.88 -15.12 -7.99
CA GLY A 26 -25.16 -16.14 -7.21
C GLY A 26 -24.02 -15.58 -6.38
N GLN A 27 -23.34 -14.52 -6.81
CA GLN A 27 -22.28 -13.84 -6.04
C GLN A 27 -22.09 -12.41 -6.55
N VAL A 28 -21.71 -11.50 -5.64
CA VAL A 28 -21.20 -10.17 -5.99
C VAL A 28 -19.79 -9.96 -5.44
N GLU A 29 -18.89 -9.44 -6.27
CA GLU A 29 -17.52 -9.08 -5.87
C GLU A 29 -17.21 -7.62 -6.22
N VAL A 30 -16.76 -6.86 -5.23
CA VAL A 30 -16.34 -5.47 -5.36
C VAL A 30 -14.86 -5.38 -5.03
N GLY A 31 -14.09 -4.89 -6.00
CA GLY A 31 -12.64 -4.88 -5.94
C GLY A 31 -12.03 -3.60 -6.47
N PHE A 32 -10.72 -3.49 -6.31
CA PHE A 32 -9.93 -2.47 -7.00
C PHE A 32 -8.50 -2.97 -7.21
N ARG A 33 -7.85 -2.43 -8.22
CA ARG A 33 -6.44 -2.64 -8.53
C ARG A 33 -5.81 -1.35 -9.05
N TRP A 34 -4.55 -1.14 -8.72
CA TRP A 34 -3.74 -0.07 -9.29
C TRP A 34 -3.12 -0.57 -10.59
N ASP A 35 -3.07 0.32 -11.58
CA ASP A 35 -2.55 0.06 -12.92
C ASP A 35 -1.88 1.35 -13.43
N ASP A 36 -0.90 1.21 -14.32
CA ASP A 36 -0.24 2.31 -15.01
C ASP A 36 -0.24 2.01 -16.51
N THR A 37 -0.60 2.99 -17.32
CA THR A 37 -0.50 2.87 -18.77
C THR A 37 0.05 4.14 -19.39
N PHE A 38 1.22 4.00 -20.01
CA PHE A 38 1.96 5.09 -20.63
C PHE A 38 2.21 6.27 -19.68
N GLY A 39 2.47 6.01 -18.39
CA GLY A 39 2.72 7.00 -17.33
C GLY A 39 1.50 7.80 -16.91
N ASN A 40 0.30 7.24 -17.11
CA ASN A 40 -0.90 7.68 -16.42
C ASN A 40 -1.23 6.62 -15.37
N GLU A 41 -1.20 7.03 -14.11
CA GLU A 41 -1.59 6.16 -13.01
C GLU A 41 -3.10 6.23 -12.77
N TYR A 42 -3.71 5.07 -12.60
CA TYR A 42 -5.13 4.98 -12.28
C TYR A 42 -5.44 3.80 -11.37
N ILE A 43 -6.60 3.89 -10.72
CA ILE A 43 -7.18 2.78 -9.98
C ILE A 43 -8.37 2.27 -10.78
N LYS A 44 -8.30 1.01 -11.13
CA LYS A 44 -9.41 0.30 -11.73
C LYS A 44 -10.27 -0.29 -10.62
N VAL A 45 -11.48 0.24 -10.45
CA VAL A 45 -12.50 -0.29 -9.53
C VAL A 45 -13.35 -1.29 -10.28
N GLU A 46 -13.59 -2.46 -9.70
CA GLU A 46 -14.28 -3.58 -10.34
C GLU A 46 -15.56 -3.92 -9.56
N TYR A 47 -16.66 -4.16 -10.29
CA TYR A 47 -17.91 -4.69 -9.77
C TYR A 47 -18.32 -5.88 -10.63
N LEU A 48 -18.19 -7.08 -10.07
CA LEU A 48 -18.42 -8.33 -10.78
C LEU A 48 -19.61 -9.06 -10.17
N VAL A 49 -20.47 -9.59 -11.04
CA VAL A 49 -21.65 -10.36 -10.66
C VAL A 49 -21.51 -11.73 -11.29
N SER A 50 -21.70 -12.78 -10.49
CA SER A 50 -21.88 -14.14 -10.98
C SER A 50 -23.33 -14.53 -10.78
N VAL A 51 -23.89 -15.22 -11.78
CA VAL A 51 -25.28 -15.68 -11.78
C VAL A 51 -25.40 -17.07 -11.17
N ASN A 52 -26.60 -17.42 -10.71
CA ASN A 52 -26.93 -18.74 -10.14
C ASN A 52 -27.56 -19.70 -11.17
N ASP A 53 -27.93 -20.89 -10.74
CA ASP A 53 -28.53 -21.92 -11.60
C ASP A 53 -29.93 -21.51 -12.14
N CYS A 54 -30.68 -20.69 -11.40
CA CYS A 54 -31.98 -20.18 -11.83
C CYS A 54 -31.85 -19.35 -13.11
N PHE A 55 -30.75 -18.60 -13.26
CA PHE A 55 -30.45 -17.88 -14.50
C PHE A 55 -30.21 -18.83 -15.68
N SER A 56 -29.42 -19.89 -15.48
CA SER A 56 -29.10 -20.87 -16.52
C SER A 56 -30.32 -21.63 -17.03
N SER A 57 -31.38 -21.74 -16.21
CA SER A 57 -32.65 -22.33 -16.62
C SER A 57 -33.56 -21.42 -17.44
N GLN A 58 -33.25 -20.12 -17.56
CA GLN A 58 -34.07 -19.18 -18.35
C GLN A 58 -33.90 -19.39 -19.86
N ALA A 59 -34.90 -18.96 -20.62
CA ALA A 59 -34.80 -18.95 -22.08
C ALA A 59 -33.68 -18.00 -22.55
N GLU A 60 -33.02 -18.33 -23.67
CA GLU A 60 -31.88 -17.58 -24.21
C GLU A 60 -32.17 -16.07 -24.36
N LYS A 61 -33.35 -15.70 -24.85
CA LYS A 61 -33.78 -14.29 -24.97
C LYS A 61 -33.84 -13.55 -23.63
N GLU A 62 -34.19 -14.25 -22.57
CA GLU A 62 -34.32 -13.67 -21.23
C GLU A 62 -32.95 -13.50 -20.59
N GLN A 63 -32.06 -14.48 -20.78
CA GLN A 63 -30.64 -14.37 -20.44
C GLN A 63 -29.98 -13.19 -21.18
N GLU A 64 -30.24 -13.03 -22.48
CA GLU A 64 -29.77 -11.87 -23.26
C GLU A 64 -30.28 -10.54 -22.69
N THR A 65 -31.55 -10.47 -22.30
CA THR A 65 -32.16 -9.25 -21.75
C THR A 65 -31.55 -8.88 -20.39
N ILE A 66 -31.36 -9.87 -19.52
CA ILE A 66 -30.73 -9.67 -18.21
C ILE A 66 -29.27 -9.30 -18.38
N ASN A 67 -28.52 -10.01 -19.23
CA ASN A 67 -27.12 -9.69 -19.54
C ASN A 67 -27.00 -8.27 -20.11
N ALA A 68 -27.96 -7.83 -20.93
CA ALA A 68 -28.03 -6.47 -21.44
C ALA A 68 -28.12 -5.43 -20.32
N THR A 69 -28.76 -5.72 -19.19
CA THR A 69 -28.78 -4.78 -18.04
C THR A 69 -27.43 -4.63 -17.36
N PHE A 70 -26.54 -5.62 -17.49
CA PHE A 70 -25.16 -5.55 -17.02
C PHE A 70 -24.17 -5.12 -18.11
N THR A 71 -24.63 -4.78 -19.33
CA THR A 71 -23.75 -4.30 -20.40
C THR A 71 -23.10 -2.96 -20.05
N GLY A 72 -21.82 -2.84 -20.42
CA GLY A 72 -20.94 -1.74 -20.04
C GLY A 72 -19.67 -2.26 -19.38
N SER A 73 -18.66 -1.40 -19.23
CA SER A 73 -17.40 -1.78 -18.59
C SER A 73 -17.66 -2.30 -17.17
N PRO A 74 -17.18 -3.51 -16.79
CA PRO A 74 -17.30 -4.02 -15.42
C PRO A 74 -16.41 -3.24 -14.44
N PHE A 75 -15.66 -2.27 -14.97
CA PHE A 75 -14.75 -1.45 -14.22
C PHE A 75 -14.94 0.05 -14.46
N PHE A 76 -14.69 0.81 -13.40
CA PHE A 76 -14.52 2.25 -13.42
C PHE A 76 -13.03 2.59 -13.30
N ILE A 77 -12.57 3.61 -14.03
CA ILE A 77 -11.20 4.11 -13.96
C ILE A 77 -11.22 5.39 -13.13
N TYR A 78 -10.61 5.34 -11.94
CA TYR A 78 -10.39 6.47 -11.08
C TYR A 78 -8.98 7.01 -11.34
N SER A 79 -8.86 8.22 -11.87
CA SER A 79 -7.57 8.78 -12.27
C SER A 79 -6.77 9.20 -11.04
N ILE A 80 -5.49 8.86 -10.99
CA ILE A 80 -4.59 9.29 -9.90
C ILE A 80 -3.71 10.43 -10.36
N SER A 81 -2.98 10.21 -11.46
CA SER A 81 -2.24 11.25 -12.12
C SER A 81 -2.24 11.05 -13.63
N THR A 82 -2.13 12.18 -14.31
CA THR A 82 -1.81 12.22 -15.72
C THR A 82 -0.44 12.85 -15.86
N HIS A 83 0.30 12.56 -16.94
CA HIS A 83 1.61 13.18 -17.29
C HIS A 83 1.67 14.73 -17.17
N ARG A 84 0.52 15.40 -17.02
CA ARG A 84 0.43 16.85 -16.84
C ARG A 84 0.50 17.33 -15.38
N GLN A 85 0.29 16.47 -14.38
CA GLN A 85 0.37 16.85 -12.97
C GLN A 85 1.81 16.71 -12.48
N ARG A 86 2.41 17.86 -12.14
CA ARG A 86 3.84 18.00 -11.83
C ARG A 86 4.21 17.76 -10.36
N TYR A 87 3.24 17.42 -9.50
CA TYR A 87 3.45 17.39 -8.05
C TYR A 87 3.00 16.06 -7.41
N PRO A 88 3.94 15.28 -6.82
CA PRO A 88 3.64 14.04 -6.09
C PRO A 88 2.67 14.23 -4.90
N GLN A 89 2.56 15.47 -4.41
CA GLN A 89 1.67 15.86 -3.31
C GLN A 89 0.18 15.75 -3.66
N ASP A 90 -0.19 15.85 -4.93
CA ASP A 90 -1.60 15.73 -5.35
C ASP A 90 -2.00 14.25 -5.51
N GLU A 91 -1.06 13.39 -5.88
CA GLU A 91 -1.27 11.94 -6.03
C GLU A 91 -1.60 11.27 -4.70
N GLY A 92 -0.84 11.60 -3.64
CA GLY A 92 -1.10 11.11 -2.29
C GLY A 92 -2.51 11.46 -1.80
N LEU A 93 -2.94 12.72 -1.95
CA LEU A 93 -4.26 13.18 -1.51
C LEU A 93 -5.35 12.44 -2.29
N THR A 94 -5.09 12.18 -3.56
CA THR A 94 -5.98 11.43 -4.44
C THR A 94 -6.11 9.97 -3.98
N PHE A 95 -5.02 9.31 -3.55
CA PHE A 95 -5.08 7.96 -2.95
C PHE A 95 -5.85 7.93 -1.63
N VAL A 96 -5.65 8.91 -0.75
CA VAL A 96 -6.38 8.99 0.53
C VAL A 96 -7.88 9.25 0.29
N SER A 97 -8.19 10.17 -0.63
CA SER A 97 -9.56 10.51 -1.01
C SER A 97 -10.25 9.31 -1.64
N PHE A 98 -9.59 8.61 -2.57
CA PHE A 98 -10.09 7.36 -3.12
C PHE A 98 -10.39 6.35 -2.03
N GLN A 99 -9.46 6.11 -1.09
CA GLN A 99 -9.66 5.13 -0.02
C GLN A 99 -10.90 5.45 0.83
N ALA A 100 -11.11 6.71 1.19
CA ALA A 100 -12.29 7.15 1.95
C ALA A 100 -13.58 6.97 1.14
N THR A 101 -13.60 7.46 -0.10
CA THR A 101 -14.76 7.36 -1.01
C THR A 101 -15.11 5.91 -1.31
N TYR A 102 -14.12 5.09 -1.69
CA TYR A 102 -14.30 3.68 -2.00
C TYR A 102 -14.85 2.90 -0.80
N ASN A 103 -14.27 3.06 0.40
CA ASN A 103 -14.74 2.35 1.58
C ASN A 103 -16.19 2.74 1.95
N SER A 104 -16.54 4.01 1.81
CA SER A 104 -17.91 4.51 2.04
C SER A 104 -18.90 3.89 1.04
N LEU A 105 -18.56 3.94 -0.25
CA LEU A 105 -19.40 3.37 -1.32
C LEU A 105 -19.50 1.85 -1.23
N ALA A 106 -18.42 1.16 -0.88
CA ALA A 106 -18.44 -0.29 -0.69
C ALA A 106 -19.30 -0.70 0.50
N ALA A 107 -19.29 0.07 1.59
CA ALA A 107 -20.19 -0.15 2.72
C ALA A 107 -21.67 0.05 2.32
N TYR A 108 -21.96 1.09 1.52
CA TYR A 108 -23.29 1.30 0.93
C TYR A 108 -23.72 0.11 0.05
N VAL A 109 -22.85 -0.36 -0.85
CA VAL A 109 -23.12 -1.53 -1.70
C VAL A 109 -23.48 -2.75 -0.87
N VAL A 110 -22.70 -3.05 0.17
CA VAL A 110 -22.97 -4.19 1.07
C VAL A 110 -24.33 -4.03 1.74
N ALA A 111 -24.67 -2.85 2.25
CA ALA A 111 -25.94 -2.60 2.93
C ALA A 111 -27.14 -2.80 1.99
N GLU A 112 -27.11 -2.19 0.80
CA GLU A 112 -28.20 -2.31 -0.18
C GLU A 112 -28.38 -3.75 -0.67
N LEU A 113 -27.28 -4.44 -1.01
CA LEU A 113 -27.36 -5.81 -1.50
C LEU A 113 -27.76 -6.80 -0.41
N SER A 114 -27.35 -6.60 0.84
CA SER A 114 -27.75 -7.47 1.95
C SER A 114 -29.26 -7.37 2.26
N ASN A 115 -29.90 -6.25 1.90
CA ASN A 115 -31.35 -6.08 2.04
C ASN A 115 -32.14 -6.71 0.88
N ALA A 116 -31.51 -6.87 -0.28
CA ALA A 116 -32.18 -7.29 -1.52
C ALA A 116 -31.90 -8.73 -1.94
N LEU A 117 -30.73 -9.27 -1.61
CA LEU A 117 -30.30 -10.62 -1.95
C LEU A 117 -30.60 -11.58 -0.81
N ASP A 118 -30.75 -12.87 -1.13
CA ASP A 118 -30.86 -13.92 -0.12
C ASP A 118 -29.62 -13.97 0.77
N ALA A 119 -29.80 -14.30 2.05
CA ALA A 119 -28.72 -14.31 3.05
C ALA A 119 -27.55 -15.25 2.71
N GLU A 120 -27.77 -16.22 1.83
CA GLU A 120 -26.76 -17.17 1.38
C GLU A 120 -25.89 -16.64 0.22
N VAL A 121 -26.31 -15.55 -0.45
CA VAL A 121 -25.57 -14.99 -1.59
C VAL A 121 -24.33 -14.24 -1.10
N PRO A 122 -23.11 -14.73 -1.41
CA PRO A 122 -21.88 -14.09 -0.94
C PRO A 122 -21.65 -12.72 -1.59
N ILE A 123 -21.41 -11.71 -0.74
CA ILE A 123 -20.94 -10.37 -1.13
C ILE A 123 -19.48 -10.23 -0.66
N LYS A 124 -18.53 -10.20 -1.61
CA LYS A 124 -17.10 -10.09 -1.31
C LYS A 124 -16.62 -8.66 -1.61
N VAL A 125 -16.04 -7.99 -0.62
CA VAL A 125 -15.48 -6.65 -0.78
C VAL A 125 -14.00 -6.65 -0.42
N LYS A 126 -13.16 -6.23 -1.36
CA LYS A 126 -11.74 -6.00 -1.09
C LYS A 126 -11.57 -4.69 -0.33
N SER A 127 -11.20 -4.75 0.94
CA SER A 127 -10.99 -3.54 1.73
C SER A 127 -9.84 -2.68 1.19
N ALA A 128 -10.08 -1.37 1.01
CA ALA A 128 -9.02 -0.42 0.71
C ALA A 128 -8.28 0.04 1.97
N GLN A 129 -8.73 -0.31 3.17
CA GLN A 129 -8.12 0.10 4.44
C GLN A 129 -6.66 -0.35 4.60
N ASN A 130 -6.29 -1.48 3.98
CA ASN A 130 -4.94 -2.04 4.05
C ASN A 130 -4.11 -1.71 2.82
N TRP A 131 -4.61 -0.81 1.97
CA TRP A 131 -3.95 -0.52 0.72
C TRP A 131 -2.68 0.32 0.95
N PRO A 132 -1.49 -0.18 0.58
CA PRO A 132 -0.26 0.46 1.01
C PRO A 132 -0.04 1.87 0.46
N LYS A 133 -0.41 2.16 -0.80
CA LYS A 133 -0.28 3.51 -1.38
C LYS A 133 -1.12 4.55 -0.60
N ALA A 134 -2.36 4.20 -0.23
CA ALA A 134 -3.20 5.09 0.58
C ALA A 134 -2.68 5.24 2.02
N ASN A 135 -2.14 4.17 2.61
CA ASN A 135 -1.59 4.22 3.97
C ASN A 135 -0.28 5.03 4.03
N LEU A 136 0.55 4.92 3.00
CA LEU A 136 1.73 5.76 2.77
C LEU A 136 1.35 7.23 2.66
N ALA A 137 0.38 7.54 1.81
CA ALA A 137 -0.11 8.90 1.64
C ALA A 137 -0.68 9.49 2.94
N LYS A 138 -1.48 8.72 3.69
CA LYS A 138 -1.97 9.14 5.02
C LYS A 138 -0.84 9.47 5.98
N GLN A 139 0.19 8.65 6.01
CA GLN A 139 1.33 8.89 6.88
C GLN A 139 2.08 10.15 6.46
N TYR A 140 2.31 10.34 5.15
CA TYR A 140 2.89 11.55 4.59
C TYR A 140 2.17 12.82 5.06
N TYR A 141 0.84 12.88 4.91
CA TYR A 141 0.08 14.04 5.39
C TYR A 141 0.10 14.20 6.91
N SER A 142 0.12 13.10 7.67
CA SER A 142 0.22 13.17 9.12
C SER A 142 1.57 13.75 9.59
N TYR A 143 2.65 13.54 8.84
CA TYR A 143 3.92 14.20 9.09
C TYR A 143 3.82 15.69 8.77
N LEU A 144 3.32 16.05 7.58
CA LEU A 144 3.15 17.45 7.18
C LEU A 144 2.32 18.25 8.18
N ASP A 145 1.21 17.71 8.68
CA ASP A 145 0.34 18.40 9.64
C ASP A 145 1.04 18.65 11.00
N ARG A 146 1.79 17.67 11.51
CA ARG A 146 2.59 17.84 12.74
C ARG A 146 3.66 18.92 12.60
N PHE A 147 4.24 19.07 11.40
CA PHE A 147 5.22 20.12 11.12
C PHE A 147 4.56 21.48 10.85
N ALA A 148 3.40 21.54 10.22
CA ALA A 148 2.65 22.79 10.07
C ALA A 148 2.29 23.39 11.44
N GLN A 149 2.05 22.54 12.43
CA GLN A 149 1.77 22.93 13.81
C GLN A 149 3.05 23.36 14.59
N ASN A 150 4.22 22.79 14.24
CA ASN A 150 5.52 23.16 14.81
C ASN A 150 6.27 24.12 13.87
N ARG A 151 6.20 25.43 14.14
CA ARG A 151 6.73 26.58 13.35
C ARG A 151 8.24 26.57 12.94
N TYR A 152 8.95 25.45 12.95
CA TYR A 152 10.33 25.34 12.52
C TYR A 152 10.43 24.95 11.03
N TYR A 153 10.68 25.97 10.21
CA TYR A 153 10.75 25.93 8.74
C TYR A 153 11.98 25.17 8.16
N TRP A 154 12.75 24.45 8.98
CA TRP A 154 14.04 23.85 8.58
C TRP A 154 13.96 22.36 8.19
N GLY A 155 12.78 21.72 8.24
CA GLY A 155 12.61 20.28 7.99
C GLY A 155 12.05 19.87 6.62
N TRP A 156 11.80 20.80 5.69
CA TRP A 156 11.08 20.49 4.44
C TRP A 156 11.84 19.52 3.53
N ARG A 157 13.17 19.66 3.45
CA ARG A 157 14.03 18.80 2.60
C ARG A 157 14.14 17.37 3.13
N ASP A 158 14.17 17.22 4.45
CA ASP A 158 14.17 15.89 5.09
C ASP A 158 12.81 15.21 4.91
N ILE A 159 11.70 15.97 4.96
CA ILE A 159 10.36 15.43 4.66
C ILE A 159 10.27 14.95 3.21
N GLU A 160 10.71 15.75 2.24
CA GLU A 160 10.69 15.36 0.83
C GLU A 160 11.52 14.09 0.60
N THR A 161 12.70 14.01 1.23
CA THR A 161 13.58 12.84 1.15
C THR A 161 12.96 11.62 1.83
N GLU A 162 12.43 11.74 3.05
CA GLU A 162 11.73 10.64 3.72
C GLU A 162 10.53 10.15 2.89
N SER A 163 9.83 11.07 2.23
CA SER A 163 8.65 10.75 1.42
C SER A 163 9.01 9.98 0.16
N GLN A 164 10.07 10.39 -0.54
CA GLN A 164 10.58 9.65 -1.70
C GLN A 164 11.06 8.25 -1.29
N GLN A 165 11.73 8.13 -0.14
CA GLN A 165 12.20 6.85 0.37
C GLN A 165 11.05 5.89 0.72
N LEU A 166 9.90 6.40 1.18
CA LEU A 166 8.78 5.57 1.62
C LEU A 166 8.20 4.66 0.53
N GLU A 167 8.09 5.15 -0.71
CA GLU A 167 7.61 4.33 -1.83
C GLU A 167 8.63 3.23 -2.18
N SER A 168 9.91 3.59 -2.33
CA SER A 168 10.97 2.61 -2.60
C SER A 168 11.10 1.57 -1.48
N LEU A 169 10.89 1.97 -0.23
CA LEU A 169 10.90 1.04 0.92
C LEU A 169 9.73 0.08 0.84
N PHE A 170 8.56 0.55 0.41
CA PHE A 170 7.42 -0.32 0.21
C PHE A 170 7.69 -1.38 -0.87
N GLU A 171 8.22 -0.99 -2.02
CA GLU A 171 8.63 -1.93 -3.07
C GLU A 171 9.64 -2.96 -2.56
N LEU A 172 10.65 -2.51 -1.82
CA LEU A 172 11.65 -3.38 -1.20
C LEU A 172 11.03 -4.40 -0.24
N THR A 173 9.97 -4.01 0.48
CA THR A 173 9.26 -4.93 1.38
C THR A 173 8.44 -5.98 0.65
N GLN A 174 7.86 -5.64 -0.50
CA GLN A 174 7.16 -6.60 -1.36
C GLN A 174 8.16 -7.59 -1.96
N LEU A 175 9.31 -7.11 -2.44
CA LEU A 175 10.36 -7.92 -3.02
C LEU A 175 10.87 -8.99 -2.04
N HIS A 176 11.00 -8.63 -0.75
CA HIS A 176 11.54 -9.52 0.27
C HIS A 176 10.51 -10.18 1.20
N ALA A 177 9.21 -10.00 0.96
CA ALA A 177 8.14 -10.48 1.85
C ALA A 177 8.29 -11.95 2.26
N LYS A 178 8.46 -12.85 1.28
CA LYS A 178 8.63 -14.30 1.54
C LYS A 178 9.93 -14.62 2.30
N ARG A 179 11.03 -13.91 1.99
CA ARG A 179 12.33 -14.10 2.66
C ARG A 179 12.22 -13.70 4.12
N MET A 180 11.62 -12.56 4.41
CA MET A 180 11.48 -11.99 5.75
C MET A 180 10.58 -12.81 6.67
N LEU A 181 9.49 -13.40 6.15
CA LEU A 181 8.58 -14.26 6.92
C LEU A 181 9.24 -15.55 7.45
N ARG A 182 10.27 -16.04 6.76
CA ARG A 182 10.98 -17.28 7.11
C ARG A 182 12.13 -17.07 8.08
N GLN A 183 12.52 -15.83 8.37
CA GLN A 183 13.68 -15.55 9.21
C GLN A 183 13.36 -15.71 10.70
N PRO A 184 14.29 -16.27 11.49
CA PRO A 184 14.11 -16.35 12.93
C PRO A 184 14.09 -14.94 13.55
N LYS A 185 13.18 -14.69 14.50
CA LYS A 185 13.02 -13.36 15.12
C LYS A 185 14.32 -12.76 15.67
N ARG A 186 15.24 -13.61 16.14
CA ARG A 186 16.53 -13.22 16.72
C ARG A 186 17.49 -12.52 15.76
N ILE A 187 17.27 -12.58 14.44
CA ILE A 187 18.11 -11.89 13.44
C ILE A 187 17.40 -10.68 12.83
N LEU A 188 16.21 -10.35 13.36
CA LEU A 188 15.40 -9.24 12.91
C LEU A 188 15.51 -8.09 13.90
N VAL A 189 15.80 -6.90 13.41
CA VAL A 189 15.96 -5.69 14.24
C VAL A 189 14.87 -4.70 13.88
N LYS A 190 14.31 -3.99 14.88
CA LYS A 190 13.36 -2.91 14.62
C LYS A 190 14.12 -1.62 14.33
N GLU A 191 13.65 -0.88 13.33
CA GLU A 191 14.17 0.45 12.99
C GLU A 191 14.24 1.38 14.21
N GLU A 192 13.14 1.50 14.96
CA GLU A 192 13.08 2.34 16.17
C GLU A 192 14.07 1.90 17.24
N SER A 193 14.43 0.62 17.30
CA SER A 193 15.47 0.16 18.22
C SER A 193 16.83 0.70 17.78
N LEU A 194 17.21 0.58 16.51
CA LEU A 194 18.46 1.14 16.01
C LEU A 194 18.54 2.66 16.24
N LEU A 195 17.49 3.40 15.86
CA LEU A 195 17.43 4.85 16.03
C LEU A 195 17.50 5.30 17.50
N SER A 196 17.13 4.42 18.44
CA SER A 196 17.27 4.72 19.88
C SER A 196 18.68 4.51 20.43
N TYR A 197 19.50 3.72 19.73
CA TYR A 197 20.88 3.41 20.11
C TYR A 197 21.92 4.15 19.28
N THR A 198 21.51 4.84 18.21
CA THR A 198 22.42 5.57 17.33
C THR A 198 22.07 7.05 17.20
N SER A 199 23.05 7.84 16.79
CA SER A 199 22.88 9.24 16.38
C SER A 199 22.32 9.40 14.97
N ILE A 200 22.16 8.29 14.25
CA ILE A 200 21.82 8.23 12.84
C ILE A 200 20.38 8.68 12.63
N SER A 201 20.19 9.59 11.67
CA SER A 201 18.86 10.02 11.28
C SER A 201 18.08 8.89 10.60
N ARG A 202 16.75 8.93 10.74
CA ARG A 202 15.86 8.00 10.03
C ARG A 202 16.06 8.03 8.51
N VAL A 203 16.23 9.23 7.94
CA VAL A 203 16.53 9.43 6.51
C VAL A 203 17.79 8.68 6.10
N THR A 204 18.85 8.80 6.89
CA THR A 204 20.15 8.19 6.61
C THR A 204 20.06 6.67 6.69
N LEU A 205 19.48 6.13 7.76
CA LEU A 205 19.27 4.68 7.91
C LEU A 205 18.47 4.12 6.74
N ARG A 206 17.35 4.75 6.38
CA ARG A 206 16.53 4.33 5.23
C ARG A 206 17.25 4.44 3.90
N GLY A 207 18.08 5.46 3.73
CA GLY A 207 18.95 5.62 2.56
C GLY A 207 19.90 4.44 2.40
N ILE A 208 20.56 4.03 3.49
CA ILE A 208 21.43 2.84 3.52
C ILE A 208 20.63 1.57 3.15
N LEU A 209 19.45 1.38 3.75
CA LEU A 209 18.58 0.23 3.48
C LEU A 209 18.20 0.13 2.00
N LEU A 210 17.81 1.24 1.39
CA LEU A 210 17.44 1.31 -0.03
C LEU A 210 18.63 1.09 -0.94
N LYS A 211 19.75 1.76 -0.65
CA LYS A 211 20.96 1.69 -1.47
C LYS A 211 21.52 0.28 -1.56
N GLN A 212 21.58 -0.40 -0.42
CA GLN A 212 22.10 -1.77 -0.32
C GLN A 212 21.01 -2.84 -0.51
N GLN A 213 19.78 -2.43 -0.87
CA GLN A 213 18.64 -3.33 -1.08
C GLN A 213 18.44 -4.30 0.10
N ILE A 214 18.57 -3.79 1.32
CA ILE A 214 18.53 -4.59 2.54
C ILE A 214 17.10 -5.08 2.79
N PRO A 215 16.88 -6.39 3.01
CA PRO A 215 15.56 -6.92 3.28
C PRO A 215 14.88 -6.29 4.50
N VAL A 216 13.69 -5.74 4.26
CA VAL A 216 12.85 -5.09 5.27
C VAL A 216 11.42 -5.57 5.20
N ARG A 217 10.69 -5.47 6.31
CA ARG A 217 9.23 -5.63 6.37
C ARG A 217 8.63 -4.56 7.27
N TRP A 218 7.36 -4.26 7.09
CA TRP A 218 6.65 -3.30 7.91
C TRP A 218 6.30 -3.90 9.28
N VAL A 219 6.33 -3.08 10.33
CA VAL A 219 5.86 -3.49 11.67
C VAL A 219 4.33 -3.72 11.68
N SER A 220 3.59 -3.00 10.85
CA SER A 220 2.14 -3.08 10.72
C SER A 220 1.73 -2.94 9.26
N GLU A 221 0.73 -3.72 8.84
CA GLU A 221 0.14 -3.66 7.49
C GLU A 221 -0.72 -2.40 7.27
N TYR A 222 -1.12 -1.73 8.36
CA TYR A 222 -2.13 -0.67 8.34
C TYR A 222 -1.54 0.74 8.36
N LEU A 223 -0.40 0.93 9.03
CA LEU A 223 0.28 2.22 9.17
C LEU A 223 1.76 1.93 9.39
N LEU A 224 2.66 2.63 8.67
CA LEU A 224 4.10 2.49 8.89
C LEU A 224 4.45 3.06 10.27
N LYS A 225 4.42 2.20 11.29
CA LYS A 225 4.90 2.55 12.63
C LYS A 225 6.41 2.38 12.76
N GLY A 226 7.05 1.82 11.74
CA GLY A 226 8.48 1.53 11.66
C GLY A 226 8.75 0.29 10.80
N LEU A 227 10.03 0.07 10.51
CA LEU A 227 10.50 -1.11 9.77
C LEU A 227 11.06 -2.20 10.68
N ILE A 228 11.06 -3.42 10.17
CA ILE A 228 11.79 -4.56 10.70
C ILE A 228 12.82 -4.96 9.63
N ILE A 229 14.08 -4.94 10.02
CA ILE A 229 15.25 -5.04 9.16
C ILE A 229 15.91 -6.40 9.39
N LEU A 230 16.41 -7.03 8.32
CA LEU A 230 17.24 -8.21 8.43
C LEU A 230 18.67 -7.82 8.82
N GLY A 231 19.01 -8.01 10.10
CA GLY A 231 20.26 -7.54 10.70
C GLY A 231 21.53 -8.01 9.99
N PRO A 232 21.69 -9.31 9.67
CA PRO A 232 22.86 -9.80 8.93
C PRO A 232 23.07 -9.11 7.57
N SER A 233 21.99 -8.82 6.84
CA SER A 233 22.10 -8.11 5.56
C SER A 233 22.40 -6.63 5.74
N LEU A 234 21.98 -6.02 6.85
CA LEU A 234 22.40 -4.67 7.21
C LEU A 234 23.90 -4.62 7.51
N ILE A 235 24.43 -5.60 8.25
CA ILE A 235 25.88 -5.74 8.50
C ILE A 235 26.64 -5.85 7.18
N GLU A 236 26.25 -6.78 6.30
CA GLU A 236 26.87 -6.97 4.98
C GLU A 236 26.84 -5.68 4.14
N GLY A 237 25.70 -4.97 4.15
CA GLY A 237 25.54 -3.70 3.44
C GLY A 237 26.46 -2.59 3.97
N CYS A 238 26.57 -2.45 5.30
CA CYS A 238 27.50 -1.49 5.92
C CYS A 238 28.96 -1.82 5.60
N ILE A 239 29.37 -3.09 5.64
CA ILE A 239 30.72 -3.51 5.25
C ILE A 239 31.01 -3.15 3.78
N THR A 240 30.03 -3.35 2.91
CA THR A 240 30.16 -3.04 1.47
C THR A 240 30.36 -1.54 1.27
N ILE A 241 29.60 -0.69 1.98
CA ILE A 241 29.75 0.77 1.95
C ILE A 241 31.15 1.20 2.43
N LEU A 242 31.65 0.62 3.52
CA LEU A 242 32.97 0.95 4.08
C LEU A 242 34.13 0.54 3.16
N GLN A 243 33.90 -0.41 2.25
CA GLN A 243 34.88 -0.85 1.27
C GLN A 243 34.85 -0.01 -0.03
N ASP A 244 33.84 0.84 -0.22
CA ASP A 244 33.70 1.71 -1.38
C ASP A 244 34.12 3.16 -1.07
N PRO A 245 35.26 3.64 -1.63
CA PRO A 245 35.70 5.02 -1.44
C PRO A 245 34.72 6.07 -1.98
N GLY A 246 33.86 5.71 -2.94
CA GLY A 246 32.80 6.59 -3.46
C GLY A 246 31.68 6.85 -2.45
N GLU A 247 31.62 6.06 -1.38
CA GLU A 247 30.53 6.06 -0.39
C GLU A 247 30.94 6.61 0.97
N LYS A 248 32.04 7.37 1.00
CA LYS A 248 32.62 7.93 2.24
C LYS A 248 31.64 8.73 3.11
N TRP A 249 30.59 9.25 2.51
CA TRP A 249 29.53 10.03 3.15
C TRP A 249 28.59 9.21 4.05
N TYR A 250 28.69 7.87 4.04
CA TYR A 250 27.95 6.97 4.93
C TYR A 250 28.85 6.22 5.93
N TRP A 251 30.16 6.48 5.91
CA TRP A 251 31.11 5.65 6.66
C TRP A 251 30.89 5.73 8.16
N ASP A 252 30.78 6.94 8.71
CA ASP A 252 30.60 7.16 10.15
C ASP A 252 29.31 6.47 10.64
N GLU A 253 28.21 6.58 9.88
CA GLU A 253 26.95 5.93 10.22
C GLU A 253 27.02 4.40 10.06
N CYS A 254 27.78 3.88 9.10
CA CYS A 254 27.97 2.44 8.95
C CYS A 254 28.84 1.86 10.06
N GLU A 255 29.87 2.58 10.52
CA GLU A 255 30.69 2.17 11.67
C GLU A 255 29.83 2.12 12.95
N GLU A 256 29.05 3.17 13.21
CA GLU A 256 28.14 3.22 14.37
C GLU A 256 27.08 2.10 14.31
N LEU A 257 26.48 1.83 13.14
CA LEU A 257 25.55 0.71 12.99
C LEU A 257 26.20 -0.64 13.26
N LEU A 258 27.42 -0.87 12.74
CA LEU A 258 28.12 -2.13 12.96
C LEU A 258 28.43 -2.34 14.43
N GLU A 259 28.88 -1.31 15.14
CA GLU A 259 29.12 -1.36 16.58
C GLU A 259 27.87 -1.81 17.32
N ILE A 260 26.75 -1.10 17.17
CA ILE A 260 25.49 -1.43 17.84
C ILE A 260 24.97 -2.82 17.44
N LEU A 261 25.00 -3.15 16.15
CA LEU A 261 24.50 -4.45 15.67
C LEU A 261 25.30 -5.62 16.24
N TYR A 262 26.62 -5.48 16.36
CA TYR A 262 27.45 -6.53 16.92
C TYR A 262 27.38 -6.61 18.43
N TYR A 263 27.41 -5.48 19.15
CA TYR A 263 27.47 -5.52 20.62
C TYR A 263 26.09 -5.71 21.27
N ASP A 264 25.05 -5.05 20.76
CA ASP A 264 23.75 -5.01 21.42
C ASP A 264 22.73 -5.99 20.83
N PHE A 265 22.80 -6.26 19.53
CA PHE A 265 21.80 -7.09 18.83
C PHE A 265 22.29 -8.50 18.52
N PHE A 266 23.57 -8.67 18.16
CA PHE A 266 24.16 -9.95 17.76
C PHE A 266 25.52 -10.25 18.45
N PRO A 267 25.62 -10.18 19.78
CA PRO A 267 26.89 -10.37 20.51
C PRO A 267 27.58 -11.71 20.23
N LYS A 268 26.82 -12.75 19.84
CA LYS A 268 27.35 -14.09 19.50
C LYS A 268 27.81 -14.24 18.05
N ALA A 269 27.66 -13.22 17.20
CA ALA A 269 28.17 -13.24 15.82
C ALA A 269 29.67 -12.91 15.77
N LEU A 270 30.17 -12.10 16.72
CA LEU A 270 31.60 -11.76 16.86
C LEU A 270 32.48 -12.96 17.25
N GLU A 271 31.94 -13.93 18.01
CA GLU A 271 32.68 -15.14 18.43
C GLU A 271 33.06 -16.08 17.27
N LYS A 272 32.57 -15.83 16.04
CA LYS A 272 32.94 -16.60 14.84
C LYS A 272 33.90 -15.86 13.89
N LEU A 273 34.27 -14.63 14.23
CA LEU A 273 35.18 -13.79 13.44
C LEU A 273 36.51 -13.52 14.17
N THR A 274 36.72 -14.13 15.35
CA THR A 274 37.99 -14.18 16.09
C THR A 274 38.46 -15.62 16.19
#